data_AF-A0A256HLL9-F1
#
_entry.id   AF-A0A256HLL9-F1
#
_cell.length_a   1.000
_cell.length_b   1.000
_cell.length_c   1.000
_cell.angle_alpha   90.00
_cell.angle_beta   90.00
_cell.angle_gamma   90.00
#
_symmetry.space_group_name_H-M   'P 1'
#
loop_
_entity.id
_entity.type
_entity.pdbx_description
1 polymer ?
#
loop_
_entity_poly.entity_id
_entity_poly.type
_entity_poly.pdbx_seq_one_letter_code
_entity_poly.pdbx_strand_id
1 'polypeptide(L)' 'MRLVQVMIPAGKRAAVVRALDDEGVDYVVTDETSGREYTAVATFPLPTAAVEPVLERLRE' A
#
# COMPACT_ATOMS: atom_id res chain seq x y z
N MET A 1 -2.53 16.79 -3.13
CA MET A 1 -1.93 15.64 -2.43
C MET A 1 -3.02 14.94 -1.66
N ARG A 2 -3.08 13.61 -1.75
CA ARG A 2 -4.01 12.75 -1.00
C ARG A 2 -3.18 11.74 -0.21
N LEU A 3 -3.57 11.51 1.04
CA LEU A 3 -2.99 10.43 1.84
C LEU A 3 -3.79 9.15 1.55
N VAL A 4 -3.11 8.10 1.11
CA VAL A 4 -3.72 6.80 0.85
C VAL A 4 -3.29 5.83 1.94
N GLN A 5 -4.25 5.04 2.42
CA GLN A 5 -4.00 3.98 3.39
C GLN A 5 -4.65 2.69 2.89
N VAL A 6 -3.86 1.62 2.81
CA VAL A 6 -4.31 0.30 2.36
C VAL A 6 -3.97 -0.76 3.39
N MET A 7 -4.91 -1.67 3.64
CA MET A 7 -4.66 -2.84 4.48
C MET A 7 -4.07 -3.96 3.62
N ILE A 8 -3.04 -4.61 4.14
CA ILE A 8 -2.26 -5.64 3.43
C ILE A 8 -2.69 -7.02 3.95
N PRO A 9 -3.29 -7.87 3.10
CA PRO A 9 -3.61 -9.24 3.46
C PRO A 9 -2.35 -10.07 3.78
N ALA A 10 -2.54 -11.13 4.56
CA ALA A 10 -1.46 -12.08 4.82
C ALA A 10 -0.83 -12.60 3.51
N GLY A 11 0.50 -12.60 3.44
CA GLY A 11 1.26 -13.03 2.26
C GLY A 11 1.35 -12.01 1.11
N LYS A 12 0.62 -10.90 1.15
CA LYS A 12 0.65 -9.87 0.09
C LYS A 12 1.62 -8.70 0.35
N ARG A 13 2.27 -8.65 1.52
CA ARG A 13 3.19 -7.56 1.90
C ARG A 13 4.28 -7.28 0.87
N ALA A 14 4.98 -8.32 0.42
CA ALA A 14 6.07 -8.16 -0.53
C ALA A 14 5.58 -7.63 -1.90
N ALA A 15 4.37 -7.99 -2.32
CA ALA A 15 3.79 -7.50 -3.56
C ALA A 15 3.45 -6.00 -3.47
N VAL A 16 2.82 -5.58 -2.36
CA VAL A 16 2.49 -4.16 -2.12
C VAL A 16 3.74 -3.29 -2.06
N VAL A 17 4.77 -3.74 -1.33
CA VAL A 17 6.04 -3.01 -1.24
C VAL A 17 6.69 -2.84 -2.62
N ARG A 18 6.79 -3.92 -3.39
CA ARG A 18 7.36 -3.85 -4.74
C ARG A 18 6.59 -2.92 -5.67
N ALA A 19 5.25 -2.96 -5.63
CA ALA A 19 4.44 -2.07 -6.45
C ALA A 19 4.68 -0.58 -6.11
N LEU A 20 4.86 -0.25 -4.83
CA LEU A 20 5.14 1.12 -4.41
C LEU A 20 6.59 1.54 -4.76
N ASP A 21 7.56 0.63 -4.62
CA ASP A 21 8.95 0.86 -5.05
C ASP A 21 9.05 1.08 -6.58
N ASP A 22 8.34 0.27 -7.37
CA ASP A 22 8.32 0.37 -8.84
C ASP A 22 7.73 1.70 -9.33
N GLU A 23 6.74 2.23 -8.60
CA GLU A 23 6.14 3.55 -8.86
C GLU A 23 6.97 4.71 -8.27
N GLY A 24 8.05 4.41 -7.52
CA GLY A 24 8.91 5.41 -6.88
C GLY A 24 8.21 6.21 -5.78
N VAL A 25 7.28 5.58 -5.05
CA VAL A 25 6.45 6.22 -4.03
C VAL A 25 7.02 5.95 -2.65
N ASP A 26 7.30 7.00 -1.88
CA ASP A 26 7.67 6.85 -0.47
C ASP A 26 6.47 6.34 0.36
N TYR A 27 6.71 5.34 1.21
CA TYR A 27 5.66 4.73 2.02
C TYR A 27 6.14 4.36 3.43
N VAL A 28 5.18 4.26 4.35
CA VAL A 28 5.36 3.70 5.69
C VAL A 28 4.52 2.44 5.81
N VAL A 29 5.10 1.36 6.33
CA VAL A 29 4.37 0.12 6.65
C VAL A 29 4.35 -0.08 8.15
N THR A 30 3.14 -0.24 8.69
CA THR A 30 2.91 -0.57 10.10
C THR A 30 2.35 -1.98 10.20
N ASP A 31 2.91 -2.81 11.07
CA ASP A 31 2.39 -4.16 11.30
C ASP A 31 1.02 -4.13 11.99
N GLU A 32 0.12 -5.00 11.56
CA GLU A 32 -1.20 -5.23 12.16
C GLU A 32 -1.12 -6.48 13.03
N THR A 33 -1.32 -6.34 14.35
CA THR A 33 -1.09 -7.42 15.32
C THR A 33 -2.36 -7.97 15.95
N SER A 34 -3.55 -7.54 15.50
CA SER A 34 -4.85 -8.00 16.01
C SER A 34 -5.22 -9.42 15.54
N GLY A 35 -4.43 -10.03 14.65
CA GLY A 35 -4.61 -11.42 14.21
C GLY A 35 -5.76 -11.62 13.23
N ARG A 36 -6.05 -10.62 12.39
CA ARG A 36 -7.13 -10.66 11.38
C ARG A 36 -6.59 -11.09 10.02
N GLU A 37 -7.44 -11.03 8.98
CA GLU A 37 -7.09 -11.30 7.57
C GLU A 37 -5.98 -10.40 7.00
N TYR A 38 -5.56 -9.37 7.76
CA TYR A 38 -4.54 -8.39 7.38
C TYR A 38 -3.37 -8.43 8.34
N THR A 39 -2.16 -8.27 7.81
CA THR A 39 -0.91 -8.35 8.57
C THR A 39 -0.19 -7.02 8.69
N ALA A 40 -0.58 -6.03 7.88
CA ALA A 40 0.04 -4.70 7.89
C ALA A 40 -0.88 -3.66 7.26
N VAL A 41 -0.52 -2.39 7.44
CA VAL A 41 -1.11 -1.24 6.79
C VAL A 41 0.00 -0.45 6.11
N ALA A 42 -0.15 -0.14 4.83
CA ALA A 42 0.73 0.78 4.12
C ALA A 42 0.06 2.15 3.99
N THR A 43 0.85 3.19 4.25
CA THR A 43 0.42 4.58 4.19
C THR A 43 1.41 5.38 3.36
N PHE A 44 0.93 6.11 2.36
CA PHE A 44 1.78 6.87 1.43
C PHE A 44 1.06 8.09 0.85
N PRO A 45 1.78 9.21 0.63
CA PRO A 45 1.24 10.39 -0.03
C PRO A 45 1.27 10.23 -1.55
N LEU A 46 0.18 10.61 -2.23
CA LEU A 46 0.14 10.68 -3.69
C LEU A 46 -0.36 12.04 -4.20
N PRO A 47 0.17 12.51 -5.34
CA PRO A 47 -0.52 13.49 -6.16
C PRO A 47 -1.91 13.00 -6.51
N THR A 48 -2.90 13.89 -6.55
CA THR A 48 -4.30 13.48 -6.80
C THR A 48 -4.46 12.72 -8.12
N ALA A 49 -3.66 13.05 -9.13
CA ALA A 49 -3.65 12.40 -10.44
C ALA A 49 -3.02 10.99 -10.43
N ALA A 50 -2.21 10.65 -9.42
CA ALA A 50 -1.52 9.36 -9.33
C ALA A 50 -2.28 8.32 -8.48
N VAL A 51 -3.42 8.70 -7.88
CA VAL A 51 -4.17 7.82 -6.99
C VAL A 51 -4.74 6.60 -7.72
N GLU A 52 -5.43 6.81 -8.84
CA GLU A 52 -6.03 5.71 -9.60
C GLU A 52 -5.00 4.71 -10.14
N PRO A 53 -3.92 5.13 -10.83
CA PRO A 53 -2.91 4.21 -11.35
C PRO A 53 -2.29 3.31 -10.27
N VAL A 54 -1.93 3.88 -9.11
CA VAL A 54 -1.33 3.12 -8.01
C VAL A 54 -2.33 2.13 -7.40
N LEU A 55 -3.60 2.52 -7.25
CA LEU A 55 -4.63 1.62 -6.73
C LEU A 55 -4.94 0.46 -7.67
N GLU A 56 -4.88 0.67 -8.99
CA GLU A 56 -5.02 -0.42 -9.96
C GLU A 56 -3.88 -1.43 -9.85
N ARG A 57 -2.64 -0.97 -9.73
CA ARG A 57 -1.46 -1.84 -9.52
C ARG A 57 -1.56 -2.68 -8.25
N LEU A 58 -2.07 -2.10 -7.17
CA LEU A 58 -2.24 -2.81 -5.89
C LEU A 58 -3.37 -3.85 -5.93
N ARG A 59 -4.23 -3.81 -6.95
CA ARG A 59 -5.35 -4.74 -7.13
C ARG A 59 -4.96 -6.00 -7.93
N GLU A 60 -3.88 -5.92 -8.73
CA GLU A 60 -3.28 -7.07 -9.45
C GLU A 60 -2.54 -8.03 -8.48
#